data_AF-A0A2V2EHA5-F1
#
_entry.id   AF-A0A2V2EHA5-F1
#
_cell.length_a   1.000
_cell.length_b   1.000
_cell.length_c   1.000
_cell.angle_alpha   90.00
_cell.angle_beta   90.00
_cell.angle_gamma   90.00
#
_symmetry.space_group_name_H-M   'P 1'
#
loop_
_entity.id
_entity.type
_entity.pdbx_description
1 polymer ?
#
loop_
_entity_poly.entity_id
_entity_poly.type
_entity_poly.pdbx_seq_one_letter_code
_entity_poly.pdbx_strand_id
1 'polypeptide(L)'
;LETVAKICSKQLVLVVLKPLKGTEMEKVSPPPINEVFAFFKEAVKKIPGEDISLGCARPSGQYSILLEKKALDLGFSKISYPSPQTIEYAYKNGYNIKFFDTCCAL
;
A
#
# COMPACT_ATOMS: atom_id res chain seq x y z
N LEU A 1 -7.96 -2.39 12.15
CA LEU A 1 -7.83 -0.91 12.21
C LEU A 1 -8.10 -0.34 13.59
N GLU A 2 -9.13 -0.80 14.32
CA GLU A 2 -9.53 -0.23 15.62
C GLU A 2 -8.42 -0.21 16.67
N THR A 3 -7.63 -1.28 16.80
CA THR A 3 -6.50 -1.33 17.72
C THR A 3 -5.44 -0.30 17.37
N VAL A 4 -5.09 -0.18 16.08
CA VAL A 4 -4.03 0.73 15.62
C VAL A 4 -4.49 2.17 15.68
N ALA A 5 -5.75 2.47 15.33
CA ALA A 5 -6.29 3.83 15.36
C ALA A 5 -6.36 4.42 16.79
N LYS A 6 -6.38 3.58 17.83
CA LYS A 6 -6.29 4.01 19.24
C LYS A 6 -4.87 4.35 19.67
N ILE A 7 -3.87 3.89 18.92
CA ILE A 7 -2.46 4.20 19.15
C ILE A 7 -2.14 5.44 18.32
N CYS A 8 -1.60 6.49 18.93
CA CYS A 8 -1.15 7.67 18.20
C CYS A 8 0.13 7.33 17.41
N SER A 9 -0.04 6.65 16.27
CA SER A 9 1.04 6.28 15.37
C SER A 9 1.29 7.40 14.37
N LYS A 10 2.56 7.80 14.19
CA LYS A 10 2.95 8.78 13.17
C LYS A 10 2.87 8.24 11.73
N GLN A 11 2.74 6.93 11.56
CA GLN A 11 2.65 6.29 10.26
C GLN A 11 1.92 4.96 10.37
N LEU A 12 1.04 4.69 9.41
CA LEU A 12 0.41 3.40 9.17
C LEU A 12 0.99 2.78 7.89
N VAL A 13 1.68 1.65 8.03
CA VAL A 13 2.15 0.87 6.87
C VAL A 13 1.14 -0.24 6.57
N LEU A 14 0.55 -0.22 5.37
CA LEU A 14 -0.34 -1.27 4.90
C LEU A 14 0.39 -2.24 3.99
N VAL A 15 0.20 -3.53 4.23
CA VAL A 15 0.75 -4.63 3.43
C VAL A 15 -0.37 -5.59 3.04
N VAL A 16 -0.16 -6.35 1.98
CA VAL A 16 -1.07 -7.41 1.54
C VAL A 16 -0.32 -8.72 1.52
N LEU A 17 -0.98 -9.80 1.93
CA LEU A 17 -0.38 -11.13 1.96
C LEU A 17 0.27 -11.46 0.62
N LYS A 18 1.59 -11.64 0.64
CA LYS A 18 2.37 -12.21 -0.45
C LYS A 18 2.74 -13.63 -0.06
N PRO A 19 2.20 -14.67 -0.71
CA PRO A 19 2.59 -16.04 -0.43
C PRO A 19 4.08 -16.23 -0.73
N LEU A 20 4.80 -16.81 0.22
CA LEU A 20 6.24 -17.05 0.11
C LEU A 20 6.51 -18.55 0.14
N LYS A 21 7.36 -19.00 -0.79
CA LYS A 21 7.77 -20.40 -0.89
C LYS A 21 8.44 -20.85 0.41
N GLY A 22 8.06 -22.02 0.92
CA GLY A 22 8.58 -22.60 2.16
C GLY A 22 7.91 -22.08 3.43
N THR A 23 6.86 -21.26 3.32
CA THR A 23 6.07 -20.81 4.48
C THR A 23 4.77 -21.60 4.60
N GLU A 24 4.21 -21.68 5.80
CA GLU A 24 2.88 -22.30 6.00
C GLU A 24 1.78 -21.61 5.18
N MET A 25 1.99 -20.32 4.86
CA MET A 25 1.08 -19.52 4.05
C MET A 25 1.40 -19.56 2.54
N GLU A 26 2.31 -20.43 2.08
CA GLU A 26 2.69 -20.53 0.66
C GLU A 26 1.47 -20.76 -0.26
N LYS A 27 0.46 -21.49 0.23
CA LYS A 27 -0.74 -21.85 -0.54
C LYS A 27 -1.94 -20.96 -0.25
N VAL A 28 -1.80 -19.95 0.61
CA VAL A 28 -2.90 -19.06 0.96
C VAL A 28 -3.06 -18.03 -0.16
N SER A 29 -4.27 -17.91 -0.69
CA SER A 29 -4.54 -16.89 -1.71
C SER A 29 -4.61 -15.50 -1.08
N PRO A 30 -4.06 -14.46 -1.74
CA PRO A 30 -4.26 -13.09 -1.29
C PRO A 30 -5.75 -12.71 -1.37
N PRO A 31 -6.19 -11.73 -0.57
CA PRO A 31 -7.56 -11.26 -0.60
C PRO A 31 -7.93 -10.69 -1.98
N PRO A 32 -9.21 -10.80 -2.40
CA PRO A 32 -9.71 -10.15 -3.60
C PRO A 32 -9.41 -8.64 -3.59
N ILE A 33 -9.04 -8.10 -4.75
CA ILE A 33 -8.54 -6.72 -4.82
C ILE A 33 -9.58 -5.68 -4.37
N ASN A 34 -10.86 -5.94 -4.62
CA ASN A 34 -11.96 -5.06 -4.22
C ASN A 34 -12.11 -4.98 -2.69
N GLU A 35 -11.85 -6.07 -1.97
CA GLU A 35 -11.85 -6.08 -0.50
C GLU A 35 -10.70 -5.23 0.04
N VAL A 36 -9.51 -5.34 -0.57
CA VAL A 36 -8.37 -4.50 -0.19
C VAL A 36 -8.64 -3.01 -0.48
N PHE A 37 -9.29 -2.69 -1.60
CA PHE A 37 -9.69 -1.32 -1.90
C PHE A 37 -10.69 -0.77 -0.90
N ALA A 38 -11.67 -1.58 -0.47
CA ALA A 38 -12.60 -1.20 0.58
C ALA A 38 -11.84 -0.93 1.89
N PHE A 39 -10.92 -1.81 2.26
CA PHE A 39 -10.08 -1.65 3.44
C PHE A 39 -9.21 -0.39 3.39
N PHE A 40 -8.59 -0.06 2.26
CA PHE A 40 -7.81 1.18 2.10
C PHE A 40 -8.68 2.43 2.30
N LYS A 41 -9.89 2.43 1.75
CA LYS A 41 -10.85 3.54 1.97
C LYS A 41 -11.22 3.67 3.44
N GLU A 42 -11.41 2.55 4.15
CA GLU A 42 -11.66 2.58 5.59
C GLU A 42 -10.45 3.09 6.38
N ALA A 43 -9.23 2.70 5.98
CA ALA A 43 -8.01 3.18 6.62
C ALA A 43 -7.90 4.70 6.51
N VAL A 44 -8.08 5.28 5.32
CA VAL A 44 -8.08 6.74 5.08
C VAL A 44 -9.19 7.47 5.82
N LYS A 45 -10.34 6.83 6.04
CA LYS A 45 -11.43 7.43 6.85
C LYS A 45 -11.09 7.48 8.33
N LYS A 46 -10.31 6.53 8.84
CA LYS A 46 -9.97 6.40 10.26
C LYS A 46 -8.66 7.10 10.63
N ILE A 47 -7.75 7.22 9.67
CA ILE A 47 -6.40 7.76 9.81
C ILE A 47 -6.15 8.66 8.60
N PRO A 48 -5.61 9.88 8.77
CA PRO A 48 -5.31 10.78 7.66
C PRO A 48 -4.44 10.10 6.59
N GLY A 49 -4.78 10.27 5.31
CA GLY A 49 -4.12 9.57 4.20
C GLY A 49 -2.62 9.87 4.11
N GLU A 50 -2.20 11.08 4.50
CA GLU A 50 -0.81 11.52 4.55
C GLU A 50 0.07 10.69 5.50
N ASP A 51 -0.54 10.03 6.49
CA ASP A 51 0.15 9.16 7.43
C ASP A 51 0.17 7.70 6.97
N ILE A 52 -0.43 7.37 5.82
CA ILE A 52 -0.56 5.99 5.33
C ILE A 52 0.45 5.73 4.20
N SER A 53 1.17 4.61 4.31
CA SER A 53 2.08 4.12 3.27
C SER A 53 1.73 2.71 2.80
N LEU A 54 2.05 2.42 1.54
CA LEU A 54 1.94 1.07 0.97
C LEU A 54 3.29 0.36 1.04
N GLY A 55 3.38 -0.64 1.90
CA GLY A 55 4.58 -1.42 2.15
C GLY A 55 4.95 -2.39 1.02
N CYS A 56 6.18 -2.91 1.05
CA CYS A 56 6.74 -3.76 0.00
C CYS A 56 6.11 -5.16 -0.09
N ALA A 57 5.56 -5.68 1.00
CA ALA A 57 4.91 -6.98 1.01
C ALA A 57 3.51 -6.87 0.37
N ARG A 58 3.41 -7.33 -0.88
CA ARG A 58 2.15 -7.45 -1.65
C ARG A 58 2.33 -8.41 -2.83
N PRO A 59 1.25 -9.02 -3.35
CA PRO A 59 1.31 -9.84 -4.57
C PRO A 59 1.89 -9.06 -5.74
N SER A 60 2.73 -9.71 -6.54
CA SER A 60 3.40 -9.11 -7.70
C SER A 60 2.48 -9.00 -8.93
N GLY A 61 2.95 -8.32 -9.97
CA GLY A 61 2.25 -8.19 -11.25
C GLY A 61 1.05 -7.24 -11.18
N GLN A 62 0.00 -7.55 -11.93
CA GLN A 62 -1.17 -6.68 -12.12
C GLN A 62 -1.84 -6.28 -10.81
N TYR A 63 -1.87 -7.19 -9.83
CA TYR A 63 -2.43 -6.93 -8.52
C TYR A 63 -1.71 -5.78 -7.81
N SER A 64 -0.37 -5.77 -7.83
CA SER A 64 0.45 -4.69 -7.26
C SER A 64 0.16 -3.35 -7.92
N ILE A 65 0.14 -3.31 -9.25
CA ILE A 65 -0.04 -2.07 -10.03
C ILE A 65 -1.40 -1.45 -9.72
N LEU A 66 -2.45 -2.27 -9.63
CA LEU A 66 -3.79 -1.81 -9.29
C LEU A 66 -3.87 -1.27 -7.85
N LEU A 67 -3.20 -1.94 -6.90
CA LEU A 67 -3.09 -1.44 -5.52
C LEU A 67 -2.34 -0.13 -5.41
N GLU A 68 -1.19 -0.02 -6.09
CA GLU A 68 -0.35 1.16 -6.07
C GLU A 68 -1.08 2.39 -6.64
N LYS A 69 -1.74 2.24 -7.79
CA LYS A 69 -2.58 3.31 -8.36
C LYS A 69 -3.70 3.68 -7.41
N LYS A 70 -4.38 2.69 -6.81
CA LYS A 70 -5.45 2.97 -5.86
C LYS A 70 -4.96 3.68 -4.60
N ALA A 71 -3.77 3.35 -4.12
CA ALA A 71 -3.14 4.01 -2.98
C ALA A 71 -2.83 5.48 -3.29
N LEU A 72 -2.31 5.79 -4.50
CA LEU A 72 -2.13 7.18 -4.95
C LEU A 72 -3.47 7.94 -4.95
N ASP A 73 -4.50 7.38 -5.58
CA ASP A 73 -5.83 8.01 -5.66
C ASP A 73 -6.47 8.28 -4.29
N LEU A 74 -6.08 7.51 -3.28
CA LEU A 74 -6.56 7.64 -1.90
C LEU A 74 -5.66 8.53 -1.04
N GLY A 75 -4.60 9.11 -1.61
CA GLY A 75 -3.73 10.07 -0.93
C GLY A 75 -2.64 9.45 -0.06
N PHE A 76 -2.23 8.20 -0.30
CA PHE A 76 -1.14 7.58 0.46
C PHE A 76 0.16 8.35 0.21
N SER A 77 0.93 8.61 1.26
CA SER A 77 2.12 9.47 1.19
C SER A 77 3.39 8.77 0.66
N LYS A 78 3.50 7.45 0.84
CA LYS A 78 4.65 6.66 0.41
C LYS A 78 4.22 5.34 -0.21
N ILE A 79 4.92 4.90 -1.25
CA ILE A 79 4.78 3.57 -1.84
C ILE A 79 6.17 2.95 -1.96
N SER A 80 6.39 1.80 -1.32
CA SER A 80 7.67 1.09 -1.43
C SER A 80 7.77 0.32 -2.74
N TYR A 81 8.91 0.43 -3.42
CA TYR A 81 9.20 -0.22 -4.70
C TYR A 81 8.02 -0.15 -5.69
N PRO A 82 7.57 1.07 -6.08
CA PRO A 82 6.48 1.22 -7.03
C PRO A 82 6.88 0.67 -8.39
N SER A 83 5.92 0.12 -9.12
CA SER A 83 6.13 -0.27 -10.51
C SER A 83 6.40 0.95 -11.40
N PRO A 84 7.13 0.81 -12.52
CA PRO A 84 7.31 1.89 -13.49
C PRO A 84 5.98 2.47 -14.00
N GLN A 85 4.96 1.62 -14.14
CA GLN A 85 3.60 2.02 -14.56
C GLN A 85 2.89 2.89 -13.51
N THR A 86 3.18 2.66 -12.23
CA THR A 86 2.69 3.53 -11.14
C THR A 86 3.40 4.88 -11.15
N ILE A 87 4.72 4.90 -11.38
CA ILE A 87 5.48 6.15 -11.50
C ILE A 87 4.96 6.99 -12.68
N GLU A 88 4.76 6.36 -13.84
CA GLU A 88 4.17 7.02 -15.02
C GLU A 88 2.76 7.54 -14.72
N TYR A 89 1.93 6.73 -14.06
CA TYR A 89 0.58 7.13 -13.65
C TYR A 89 0.61 8.33 -12.69
N ALA A 90 1.52 8.34 -11.72
CA ALA A 90 1.67 9.44 -10.79
C ALA A 90 2.04 10.75 -11.52
N TYR A 91 3.02 10.73 -12.43
CA TYR A 91 3.35 11.92 -13.22
C TYR A 91 2.17 12.42 -14.06
N LYS A 92 1.45 11.51 -14.74
CA LYS A 92 0.27 11.88 -15.56
C LYS A 92 -0.85 12.53 -14.74
N ASN A 93 -0.97 12.20 -13.47
CA ASN A 93 -1.97 12.76 -12.56
C ASN A 93 -1.43 13.95 -11.74
N GLY A 94 -0.25 14.47 -12.07
CA GLY A 94 0.28 15.70 -11.47
C GLY A 94 0.92 15.52 -10.09
N TYR A 95 1.24 14.29 -9.67
CA TYR A 95 1.93 14.06 -8.40
C TYR A 95 3.40 14.49 -8.48
N ASN A 96 3.90 15.10 -7.42
CA ASN A 96 5.34 15.38 -7.25
C ASN A 96 6.01 14.21 -6.51
N ILE A 97 6.88 13.48 -7.21
CA ILE A 97 7.51 12.27 -6.69
C ILE A 97 8.91 12.59 -6.16
N LYS A 98 9.20 12.14 -4.95
CA LYS A 98 10.55 12.11 -4.39
C LYS A 98 10.94 10.66 -4.10
N PHE A 99 12.15 10.29 -4.50
CA PHE A 99 12.69 8.97 -4.23
C PHE A 99 13.56 9.03 -2.98
N PHE A 100 13.46 7.98 -2.16
CA PHE A 100 14.20 7.82 -0.92
C PHE A 100 14.73 6.39 -0.85
N ASP A 101 16.01 6.23 -0.50
CA ASP A 101 16.63 4.93 -0.27
C ASP A 101 16.46 4.52 1.19
N THR A 102 15.21 4.38 1.63
CA THR A 102 14.85 3.98 3.01
C THR A 102 13.99 2.73 3.03
N CYS A 103 13.98 2.02 4.16
CA CYS A 103 13.07 0.90 4.38
C CYS A 103 11.62 1.40 4.44
N CYS A 104 10.65 0.55 4.12
CA CYS A 104 9.21 0.88 4.12
C CYS A 104 8.66 1.39 5.46
N ALA A 105 9.38 1.18 6.56
CA ALA A 105 9.04 1.62 7.91
C ALA A 105 9.79 2.90 8.36
N LEU A 106 10.59 3.54 7.49
CA LEU A 106 11.42 4.70 7.79
C LEU A 106 11.05 5.93 6.93
#